data_AF-A0A9P0MCD3-F1
#
_entry.id   AF-A0A9P0MCD3-F1
#
_cell.length_a   1.000
_cell.length_b   1.000
_cell.length_c   1.000
_cell.angle_alpha   90.00
_cell.angle_beta   90.00
_cell.angle_gamma   90.00
#
_symmetry.space_group_name_H-M   'P 1'
#
loop_
_entity.id
_entity.type
_entity.pdbx_description
1 polymer ?
#
loop_
_entity_poly.entity_id
_entity_poly.type
_entity_poly.pdbx_seq_one_letter_code
_entity_poly.pdbx_strand_id
1 'polypeptide(L)' 'MISPNPFLQGFSYTDANKNKGVIWSESTLDEYLTDPKKYIPGTKMIFPGLKKTNERQDLIAYLKSCS' A
#
# COMPACT_ATOMS: atom_id res chain seq x y z
N MET A 1 -10.77 -12.56 -3.34
CA MET A 1 -11.26 -11.90 -2.12
C MET A 1 -10.06 -11.21 -1.49
N ILE A 2 -10.12 -9.90 -1.26
CA ILE A 2 -9.02 -9.16 -0.63
C ILE A 2 -8.95 -9.63 0.83
N SER A 3 -7.78 -10.13 1.23
CA SER A 3 -7.55 -10.92 2.45
C SER A 3 -8.04 -10.21 3.74
N PRO A 4 -8.70 -10.91 4.68
CA PRO A 4 -9.25 -10.32 5.91
C PRO A 4 -8.21 -9.95 6.97
N ASN A 5 -6.92 -10.21 6.73
CA ASN A 5 -5.84 -9.84 7.64
C ASN A 5 -4.88 -8.84 6.96
N PRO A 6 -4.84 -7.57 7.39
CA PRO A 6 -3.97 -6.55 6.80
C PRO A 6 -2.47 -6.75 7.10
N PHE A 7 -2.10 -7.76 7.90
CA PHE A 7 -0.72 -8.03 8.30
C PHE A 7 -0.28 -9.45 7.96
N LEU A 8 0.81 -9.57 7.18
CA LEU A 8 1.52 -10.83 6.97
C LEU A 8 2.16 -11.30 8.27
N GLN A 9 1.88 -12.55 8.65
CA GLN A 9 2.47 -13.18 9.82
C GLN A 9 3.99 -13.32 9.62
N GLY A 10 4.78 -12.77 10.56
CA GLY A 10 6.24 -12.77 10.49
C GLY A 10 6.87 -11.51 9.88
N PHE A 11 6.09 -10.59 9.31
CA PHE A 11 6.62 -9.30 8.85
C PHE A 11 6.54 -8.24 9.96
N SER A 12 7.68 -7.60 10.26
CA SER A 12 7.76 -6.54 11.28
C SER A 12 7.32 -5.19 10.71
N TYR A 13 6.01 -5.00 10.60
CA TYR A 13 5.42 -3.70 10.23
C TYR A 13 5.77 -2.61 11.26
N THR A 14 5.93 -1.38 10.79
CA THR A 14 6.10 -0.21 11.68
C THR A 14 4.81 0.07 12.45
N ASP A 15 4.94 0.66 13.64
CA ASP A 15 3.78 1.03 14.44
C ASP A 15 2.89 2.06 13.72
N ALA A 16 3.50 2.93 12.89
CA ALA A 16 2.76 3.82 11.99
C ALA A 16 1.84 3.06 11.03
N ASN A 17 2.32 1.96 10.44
CA ASN A 17 1.52 1.13 9.53
C ASN A 17 0.42 0.37 10.25
N LYS A 18 0.70 -0.12 11.47
CA LYS A 18 -0.29 -0.81 12.32
C LYS A 18 -1.39 0.13 12.78
N ASN A 19 -1.04 1.33 13.25
CA ASN A 19 -1.98 2.31 13.81
C ASN A 19 -2.84 2.99 12.75
N LYS A 20 -2.38 3.07 11.49
CA LYS A 20 -3.13 3.68 10.39
C LYS A 20 -4.41 2.88 10.05
N GLY A 21 -4.44 1.57 10.31
CA GLY A 21 -5.64 0.74 10.12
C GLY A 21 -6.14 0.70 8.67
N VAL A 22 -5.24 0.80 7.69
CA VAL A 22 -5.60 0.90 6.26
C VAL A 22 -6.18 -0.42 5.77
N ILE A 23 -7.36 -0.35 5.16
CA ILE A 23 -7.90 -1.44 4.37
C ILE A 23 -7.39 -1.27 2.94
N TRP A 24 -6.58 -2.21 2.47
CA TRP A 24 -5.98 -2.15 1.14
C TRP A 24 -7.01 -2.45 0.04
N SER A 25 -7.62 -1.39 -0.49
CA SER A 25 -8.43 -1.37 -1.72
C SER A 25 -7.66 -0.70 -2.88
N GLU A 26 -8.18 -0.81 -4.11
CA GLU A 26 -7.62 -0.13 -5.28
C GLU A 26 -7.44 1.38 -5.06
N SER A 27 -8.41 2.05 -4.42
CA SER A 27 -8.33 3.49 -4.13
C SER A 27 -7.24 3.81 -3.10
N THR A 28 -7.16 3.05 -2.01
CA THR A 28 -6.12 3.27 -0.99
C THR A 28 -4.72 2.93 -1.50
N LEU A 29 -4.61 1.95 -2.42
CA LEU A 29 -3.36 1.62 -3.09
C LEU A 29 -2.94 2.74 -4.05
N ASP A 30 -3.86 3.34 -4.81
CA ASP A 30 -3.54 4.48 -5.69
C ASP A 30 -3.01 5.67 -4.89
N GLU A 31 -3.66 6.01 -3.77
CA GLU A 31 -3.22 7.08 -2.87
C GLU A 31 -1.86 6.75 -2.23
N TYR A 32 -1.68 5.52 -1.73
CA TYR A 32 -0.43 5.08 -1.13
C TYR A 32 0.73 5.09 -2.13
N LEU A 33 0.50 4.58 -3.34
CA LEU A 33 1.51 4.53 -4.40
C LEU A 33 1.85 5.91 -4.93
N THR A 34 1.01 6.93 -4.74
CA THR A 34 1.33 8.30 -5.14
C THR A 34 2.40 8.92 -4.25
N ASP A 35 2.27 8.79 -2.92
CA ASP A 35 3.27 9.24 -1.95
C ASP A 35 3.16 8.44 -0.63
N PRO A 36 3.93 7.34 -0.50
CA PRO A 36 3.88 6.47 0.67
C PRO A 36 4.26 7.16 1.97
N LYS A 37 5.20 8.12 1.92
CA LYS A 37 5.68 8.85 3.10
C LYS A 37 4.62 9.81 3.61
N LYS A 38 3.89 10.46 2.71
CA LYS A 38 2.74 11.32 3.06
C LYS A 38 1.56 10.50 3.55
N TYR A 39 1.30 9.34 2.95
CA TYR A 39 0.18 8.48 3.34
C TYR A 39 0.41 7.84 4.71
N ILE A 40 1.60 7.29 4.97
CA ILE A 40 1.99 6.69 6.25
C ILE A 40 3.27 7.36 6.76
N PRO A 41 3.15 8.48 7.50
CA PRO A 41 4.29 9.15 8.11
C PRO A 41 5.04 8.19 9.04
N GLY A 42 6.35 8.03 8.84
CA GLY A 42 7.18 7.08 9.59
C GLY A 42 7.17 5.65 9.05
N THR A 43 6.65 5.41 7.84
CA THR A 43 6.87 4.14 7.14
C THR A 43 8.35 3.91 6.85
N LYS A 44 8.81 2.66 6.98
CA LYS A 44 10.15 2.22 6.58
C LYS A 44 10.28 2.01 5.05
N MET A 45 9.19 2.15 4.30
CA MET A 45 9.20 1.98 2.86
C MET A 45 9.91 3.15 2.18
N ILE A 46 11.08 2.89 1.59
CA ILE A 46 11.82 3.86 0.79
C ILE A 46 11.31 3.76 -0.65
N PHE A 47 10.13 4.32 -0.91
CA PHE A 47 9.58 4.40 -2.25
C PHE A 47 9.18 5.86 -2.54
N PRO A 48 9.65 6.47 -3.65
CA PRO A 48 9.37 7.86 -3.99
C PRO A 48 7.93 8.10 -4.46
N GLY A 49 7.18 7.04 -4.74
CA GLY A 49 5.85 7.10 -5.33
C GLY A 49 5.86 7.07 -6.86
N LEU A 50 4.71 6.78 -7.46
CA LEU A 50 4.43 6.75 -8.88
C LEU A 50 3.51 7.91 -9.22
N LYS A 51 4.03 8.93 -9.91
CA LYS A 51 3.26 10.14 -10.25
C LYS A 51 2.26 9.89 -11.38
N LYS A 52 2.59 9.00 -12.31
CA LYS A 52 1.74 8.68 -13.46
C LYS A 52 0.62 7.74 -13.03
N THR A 53 -0.62 8.17 -13.24
CA THR A 53 -1.80 7.36 -12.92
C THR A 53 -1.80 6.02 -13.65
N ASN A 54 -1.44 5.98 -14.94
CA ASN A 54 -1.44 4.73 -15.70
C ASN A 54 -0.49 3.68 -15.09
N GLU A 55 0.73 4.08 -14.70
CA GLU A 55 1.69 3.16 -14.07
C GLU A 55 1.19 2.65 -12.71
N ARG A 56 0.44 3.47 -11.95
CA ARG A 56 -0.22 3.02 -10.71
C ARG A 56 -1.33 2.02 -11.00
N GLN A 57 -2.18 2.31 -11.99
CA GLN A 57 -3.29 1.44 -12.35
C GLN A 57 -2.81 0.09 -12.89
N ASP A 58 -1.76 0.08 -13.71
CA ASP A 58 -1.14 -1.15 -14.21
C ASP A 58 -0.56 -2.00 -13.05
N LEU A 59 0.10 -1.35 -12.09
CA LEU A 59 0.62 -2.02 -10.90
C LEU A 59 -0.50 -2.57 -10.01
N ILE A 60 -1.57 -1.80 -9.79
CA ILE A 60 -2.74 -2.24 -9.01
C ILE A 60 -3.42 -3.44 -9.70
N ALA A 61 -3.58 -3.39 -11.03
CA ALA A 61 -4.14 -4.48 -11.81
C ALA A 61 -3.26 -5.74 -11.71
N TYR A 62 -1.94 -5.59 -11.79
CA TYR A 62 -1.00 -6.69 -11.60
C TYR A 62 -1.11 -7.31 -10.19
N LEU A 63 -1.11 -6.48 -9.13
CA LEU A 63 -1.26 -6.94 -7.75
C LEU A 63 -2.58 -7.70 -7.52
N LYS A 64 -3.67 -7.24 -8.14
CA LYS A 64 -4.98 -7.91 -8.12
C LYS A 64 -4.98 -9.23 -8.87
N SER A 65 -4.15 -9.37 -9.90
CA SER A 65 -3.99 -10.64 -10.63
C SER A 65 -3.21 -11.69 -9.84
N CYS A 66 -2.35 -11.26 -8.91
CA CYS A 66 -1.53 -12.13 -8.06
C CYS A 66 -2.18 -12.52 -6.72
N SER A 67 -3.39 -12.02 -6.43
CA SER A 67 -4.09 -12.18 -5.14
C SER A 67 -5.16 -13.26 -5.14
#